data_AF-A0A955CNM4-F1
#
_entry.id   AF-A0A955CNM4-F1
#
_cell.length_a   1.000
_cell.length_b   1.000
_cell.length_c   1.000
_cell.angle_alpha   90.00
_cell.angle_beta   90.00
_cell.angle_gamma   90.00
#
_symmetry.space_group_name_H-M   'P 1'
#
loop_
_entity.id
_entity.type
_entity.pdbx_description
1 polymer ?
#
loop_
_entity_poly.entity_id
_entity_poly.type
_entity_poly.pdbx_seq_one_letter_code
_entity_poly.pdbx_strand_id
1 'polypeptide(L)'
;MYRFILSVSIVIVNVGDAVASQNSDIQFNRIALTGDLAPGAGSAAFFEFPFSSQPSSVGDFTFRASLQISEPGVDSSNDTGYWSYEGGTLGLIAREGSEAPGTGGAVYESITSGKSTESGSIGFLGTLRVGSNGVNTLNDRGIWLKDGEDAALIARKGGSAPGTGEAKFDLLTAPLISSDGTVTYFSSLRVGDNGVDSTNDFGIWSYRDGVHGLVAREGSVAPGTAGAIFDTLGFATVNPSGDVAFTSTLLTGTNGVDATNNGGVWMRTDGVVDLVVRKGQAAPGVNGAVFGTFVTPDINAVGDVVFTGAMQEGQGGVTTSNNHGIWARQDGTLRLVAREGNDAPGTFGADFGAFNRPVVNASGDIAFSGFLQNENNVFSFNDGGIWATRNGVLQLIAREDRDAPGTGGADFNIFGAPSLNALGDLSFSASLQTGENGVDSSNNSGIWAYSSFDDEFKLIVRKGDLFDISQDPMISDFRTISGILGSSLSDTGLLVFRLEFSDGIQGVFSTSVPSPSSATALIASVGALTLRRRR
;
A
#
# COMPACT_ATOMS: atom_id res chain seq x y z
N MET A 1 -7.42 -63.40 -30.49
CA MET A 1 -7.91 -62.22 -29.75
C MET A 1 -6.72 -61.65 -28.98
N TYR A 2 -5.94 -60.76 -29.61
CA TYR A 2 -4.75 -60.15 -29.01
C TYR A 2 -5.20 -59.02 -28.07
N ARG A 3 -4.85 -59.10 -26.79
CA ARG A 3 -5.01 -58.01 -25.83
C ARG A 3 -3.76 -57.14 -25.85
N PHE A 4 -3.89 -55.92 -26.37
CA PHE A 4 -2.93 -54.84 -26.16
C PHE A 4 -3.00 -54.40 -24.70
N ILE A 5 -1.87 -54.50 -23.98
CA ILE A 5 -1.67 -53.81 -22.71
C ILE A 5 -1.04 -52.47 -23.08
N LEU A 6 -1.81 -51.39 -22.97
CA LEU A 6 -1.28 -50.03 -23.00
C LEU A 6 -0.59 -49.77 -21.66
N SER A 7 0.74 -49.72 -21.68
CA SER A 7 1.54 -49.13 -20.61
C SER A 7 1.38 -47.61 -20.68
N VAL A 8 0.66 -47.02 -19.73
CA VAL A 8 0.67 -45.59 -19.49
C VAL A 8 2.03 -45.24 -18.89
N SER A 9 2.86 -44.54 -19.66
CA SER A 9 4.06 -43.90 -19.14
C SER A 9 3.62 -42.74 -18.24
N ILE A 10 3.75 -42.93 -16.93
CA ILE A 10 3.78 -41.84 -15.95
C ILE A 10 4.99 -40.98 -16.34
N VAL A 11 4.76 -39.73 -16.72
CA VAL A 11 5.81 -38.72 -16.74
C VAL A 11 6.15 -38.46 -15.28
N ILE A 12 7.26 -39.05 -14.83
CA ILE A 12 7.90 -38.67 -13.58
C ILE A 12 8.43 -37.26 -13.81
N VAL A 13 7.81 -36.26 -13.17
CA VAL A 13 8.37 -34.91 -13.06
C VAL A 13 9.76 -35.07 -12.44
N ASN A 14 10.77 -34.57 -13.13
CA ASN A 14 12.14 -34.60 -12.64
C ASN A 14 12.21 -33.77 -11.36
N VAL A 15 12.76 -34.36 -10.31
CA VAL A 15 12.95 -33.76 -8.98
C VAL A 15 14.00 -32.65 -9.12
N GLY A 16 13.57 -31.40 -9.09
CA GLY A 16 14.44 -30.23 -9.21
C GLY A 16 13.73 -28.90 -8.98
N ASP A 17 12.45 -28.79 -9.40
CA ASP A 17 11.68 -27.56 -9.24
C ASP A 17 10.78 -27.62 -8.00
N ALA A 18 10.87 -26.63 -7.12
CA ALA A 18 9.97 -26.50 -5.98
C ALA A 18 8.57 -26.10 -6.47
N VAL A 19 7.53 -26.67 -5.85
CA VAL A 19 6.12 -26.36 -6.17
C VAL A 19 5.57 -25.47 -5.06
N ALA A 20 5.54 -24.16 -5.30
CA ALA A 20 5.13 -23.16 -4.30
C ALA A 20 3.70 -23.42 -3.78
N SER A 21 2.76 -23.79 -4.67
CA SER A 21 1.36 -24.05 -4.31
C SER A 21 1.11 -25.39 -3.59
N GLN A 22 2.10 -26.27 -3.52
CA GLN A 22 2.03 -27.53 -2.77
C GLN A 22 2.75 -27.47 -1.43
N ASN A 23 3.22 -26.28 -1.00
CA ASN A 23 3.61 -26.08 0.38
C ASN A 23 2.37 -26.33 1.27
N SER A 24 2.36 -27.46 2.00
CA SER A 24 1.19 -27.93 2.77
C SER A 24 0.69 -26.92 3.80
N ASP A 25 1.53 -25.94 4.14
CA ASP A 25 1.27 -24.95 5.16
C ASP A 25 0.66 -23.66 4.60
N ILE A 26 0.56 -23.53 3.27
CA ILE A 26 0.03 -22.32 2.59
C ILE A 26 -1.05 -22.71 1.58
N GLN A 27 -2.27 -22.20 1.79
CA GLN A 27 -3.36 -22.36 0.85
C GLN A 27 -3.51 -21.12 -0.02
N PHE A 28 -3.52 -21.31 -1.34
CA PHE A 28 -3.67 -20.24 -2.30
C PHE A 28 -5.08 -20.24 -2.91
N ASN A 29 -5.62 -19.04 -3.10
CA ASN A 29 -6.85 -18.82 -3.84
C ASN A 29 -6.54 -18.08 -5.13
N ARG A 30 -6.86 -18.70 -6.27
CA ARG A 30 -6.84 -18.02 -7.57
C ARG A 30 -8.06 -17.11 -7.69
N ILE A 31 -7.81 -15.83 -7.93
CA ILE A 31 -8.87 -14.82 -8.09
C ILE A 31 -9.22 -14.61 -9.56
N ALA A 32 -8.21 -14.36 -10.40
CA ALA A 32 -8.39 -14.16 -11.84
C ALA A 32 -7.13 -14.56 -12.60
N LEU A 33 -7.28 -15.06 -13.84
CA LEU A 33 -6.20 -15.27 -14.81
C LEU A 33 -6.50 -14.57 -16.12
N THR A 34 -5.45 -14.26 -16.88
CA THR A 34 -5.57 -13.89 -18.29
C THR A 34 -6.20 -15.05 -19.06
N GLY A 35 -7.16 -14.73 -19.93
CA GLY A 35 -7.98 -15.71 -20.64
C GLY A 35 -9.29 -16.06 -19.93
N ASP A 36 -9.43 -15.76 -18.63
CA ASP A 36 -10.72 -15.89 -17.94
C ASP A 36 -11.71 -14.86 -18.49
N LEU A 37 -12.99 -15.23 -18.57
CA LEU A 37 -14.06 -14.27 -18.84
C LEU A 37 -14.06 -13.19 -17.77
N ALA A 38 -14.09 -11.94 -18.20
CA ALA A 38 -14.13 -10.77 -17.33
C ALA A 38 -15.59 -10.47 -16.93
N PRO A 39 -16.00 -10.73 -15.67
CA PRO A 39 -17.39 -10.56 -15.27
C PRO A 39 -17.84 -9.11 -15.44
N GLY A 40 -19.07 -8.91 -15.92
CA GLY A 40 -19.62 -7.60 -16.23
C GLY A 40 -19.13 -6.96 -17.54
N ALA A 41 -18.18 -7.58 -18.25
CA ALA A 41 -17.64 -7.05 -19.52
C ALA A 41 -18.15 -7.79 -20.78
N GLY A 42 -19.29 -8.49 -20.68
CA GLY A 42 -19.84 -9.29 -21.78
C GLY A 42 -19.07 -10.61 -21.96
N SER A 43 -18.70 -10.95 -23.20
CA SER A 43 -17.88 -12.12 -23.51
C SER A 43 -16.37 -11.85 -23.50
N ALA A 44 -15.96 -10.64 -23.11
CA ALA A 44 -14.55 -10.27 -23.07
C ALA A 44 -13.77 -11.10 -22.05
N ALA A 45 -12.52 -11.43 -22.38
CA ALA A 45 -11.59 -12.08 -21.48
C ALA A 45 -10.54 -11.10 -20.94
N PHE A 46 -10.00 -11.38 -19.76
CA PHE A 46 -8.85 -10.66 -19.21
C PHE A 46 -7.60 -10.90 -20.05
N PHE A 47 -6.82 -9.84 -20.25
CA PHE A 47 -5.57 -9.87 -21.02
C PHE A 47 -4.34 -9.53 -20.17
N GLU A 48 -4.47 -8.63 -19.20
CA GLU A 48 -3.36 -8.19 -18.34
C GLU A 48 -3.87 -7.66 -16.99
N PHE A 49 -3.08 -7.82 -15.92
CA PHE A 49 -3.38 -7.28 -14.58
C PHE A 49 -2.32 -6.28 -14.10
N PRO A 50 -2.32 -5.03 -14.63
CA PRO A 50 -1.28 -4.05 -14.36
C PRO A 50 -1.24 -3.56 -12.90
N PHE A 51 -2.34 -3.65 -12.15
CA PHE A 51 -2.40 -3.14 -10.78
C PHE A 51 -3.41 -3.87 -9.90
N SER A 52 -3.11 -4.04 -8.61
CA SER A 52 -4.05 -4.44 -7.55
C SER A 52 -3.96 -3.46 -6.37
N SER A 53 -5.09 -3.13 -5.75
CA SER A 53 -5.14 -2.36 -4.51
C SER A 53 -4.78 -3.21 -3.30
N GLN A 54 -4.57 -2.56 -2.15
CA GLN A 54 -4.44 -3.27 -0.89
C GLN A 54 -5.77 -3.96 -0.52
N PRO A 55 -5.73 -5.22 -0.08
CA PRO A 55 -6.93 -5.91 0.36
C PRO A 55 -7.46 -5.36 1.68
N SER A 56 -8.78 -5.43 1.79
CA SER A 56 -9.54 -5.28 3.02
C SER A 56 -9.22 -6.41 4.01
N SER A 57 -9.63 -6.23 5.26
CA SER A 57 -9.56 -7.27 6.30
C SER A 57 -10.50 -8.46 6.04
N VAL A 58 -11.53 -8.31 5.21
CA VAL A 58 -12.54 -9.35 4.92
C VAL A 58 -12.32 -10.10 3.61
N GLY A 59 -11.28 -9.78 2.83
CA GLY A 59 -11.03 -10.45 1.54
C GLY A 59 -11.20 -9.58 0.32
N ASP A 60 -11.87 -8.46 0.48
CA ASP A 60 -12.26 -7.60 -0.62
C ASP A 60 -11.11 -6.73 -1.13
N PHE A 61 -10.95 -6.63 -2.43
CA PHE A 61 -9.94 -5.76 -3.04
C PHE A 61 -10.32 -5.40 -4.47
N THR A 62 -9.56 -4.49 -5.08
CA THR A 62 -9.74 -4.14 -6.49
C THR A 62 -8.50 -4.39 -7.30
N PHE A 63 -8.69 -4.58 -8.59
CA PHE A 63 -7.60 -4.60 -9.53
C PHE A 63 -8.03 -3.96 -10.85
N ARG A 64 -7.05 -3.35 -11.51
CA ARG A 64 -7.20 -2.90 -12.90
C ARG A 64 -6.86 -4.07 -13.80
N ALA A 65 -7.64 -4.26 -14.84
CA ALA A 65 -7.30 -5.21 -15.90
C ALA A 65 -7.51 -4.61 -17.29
N SER A 66 -6.72 -5.10 -18.23
CA SER A 66 -6.94 -4.90 -19.66
C SER A 66 -7.71 -6.10 -20.22
N LEU A 67 -8.54 -5.87 -21.22
CA LEU A 67 -9.37 -6.85 -21.90
C LEU A 67 -8.80 -7.18 -23.27
N GLN A 68 -9.07 -8.39 -23.74
CA GLN A 68 -8.57 -8.83 -25.02
C GLN A 68 -9.33 -8.15 -26.19
N ILE A 69 -8.64 -7.30 -26.94
CA ILE A 69 -9.21 -6.50 -28.06
C ILE A 69 -9.74 -7.37 -29.21
N SER A 70 -9.31 -8.63 -29.34
CA SER A 70 -9.84 -9.53 -30.38
C SER A 70 -11.26 -10.03 -30.11
N GLU A 71 -11.83 -9.76 -28.93
CA GLU A 71 -13.19 -10.15 -28.59
C GLU A 71 -14.24 -9.20 -29.19
N PRO A 72 -15.39 -9.71 -29.70
CA PRO A 72 -16.44 -8.87 -30.24
C PRO A 72 -16.90 -7.79 -29.23
N GLY A 73 -16.83 -6.52 -29.63
CA GLY A 73 -17.26 -5.39 -28.81
C GLY A 73 -16.20 -4.83 -27.85
N VAL A 74 -14.96 -5.33 -27.91
CA VAL A 74 -13.81 -4.72 -27.24
C VAL A 74 -12.94 -4.00 -28.27
N ASP A 75 -12.61 -2.74 -28.04
CA ASP A 75 -11.64 -1.97 -28.80
C ASP A 75 -10.79 -1.10 -27.86
N SER A 76 -9.81 -0.37 -28.39
CA SER A 76 -8.90 0.45 -27.60
C SER A 76 -9.56 1.63 -26.88
N SER A 77 -10.86 1.84 -27.04
CA SER A 77 -11.63 2.87 -26.34
C SER A 77 -12.45 2.32 -25.17
N ASN A 78 -12.40 1.00 -24.96
CA ASN A 78 -13.14 0.31 -23.91
C ASN A 78 -12.42 -0.95 -23.38
N ASP A 79 -11.11 -1.07 -23.57
CA ASP A 79 -10.36 -2.29 -23.23
C ASP A 79 -9.88 -2.31 -21.78
N THR A 80 -9.99 -1.23 -21.03
CA THR A 80 -9.58 -1.19 -19.62
C THR A 80 -10.79 -1.15 -18.68
N GLY A 81 -10.71 -1.88 -17.56
CA GLY A 81 -11.66 -1.76 -16.47
C GLY A 81 -11.04 -1.90 -15.07
N TYR A 82 -11.88 -1.68 -14.07
CA TYR A 82 -11.61 -1.96 -12.68
C TYR A 82 -12.62 -2.98 -12.17
N TRP A 83 -12.13 -4.03 -11.52
CA TRP A 83 -12.95 -5.06 -10.91
C TRP A 83 -12.75 -5.05 -9.40
N SER A 84 -13.81 -5.36 -8.66
CA SER A 84 -13.74 -5.75 -7.27
C SER A 84 -13.82 -7.25 -7.14
N TYR A 85 -13.13 -7.78 -6.14
CA TYR A 85 -13.39 -9.11 -5.60
C TYR A 85 -14.05 -8.86 -4.25
N GLU A 86 -15.32 -9.24 -4.09
CA GLU A 86 -16.10 -9.01 -2.87
C GLU A 86 -16.77 -10.33 -2.46
N GLY A 87 -16.52 -10.80 -1.23
CA GLY A 87 -17.17 -12.02 -0.70
C GLY A 87 -17.02 -13.27 -1.59
N GLY A 88 -15.91 -13.40 -2.33
CA GLY A 88 -15.66 -14.50 -3.25
C GLY A 88 -16.14 -14.27 -4.69
N THR A 89 -16.70 -13.10 -4.99
CA THR A 89 -17.30 -12.79 -6.30
C THR A 89 -16.56 -11.65 -6.98
N LEU A 90 -16.29 -11.80 -8.28
CA LEU A 90 -15.75 -10.73 -9.11
C LEU A 90 -16.86 -9.88 -9.73
N GLY A 91 -16.76 -8.56 -9.60
CA GLY A 91 -17.70 -7.58 -10.15
C GLY A 91 -17.00 -6.44 -10.87
N LEU A 92 -17.56 -6.00 -12.01
CA LEU A 92 -17.07 -4.82 -12.73
C LEU A 92 -17.52 -3.54 -12.01
N ILE A 93 -16.57 -2.66 -11.67
CA ILE A 93 -16.84 -1.37 -11.02
C ILE A 93 -17.04 -0.28 -12.07
N ALA A 94 -16.10 -0.19 -13.01
CA ALA A 94 -16.09 0.83 -14.05
C ALA A 94 -15.22 0.36 -15.22
N ARG A 95 -15.59 0.76 -16.44
CA ARG A 95 -14.88 0.41 -17.67
C ARG A 95 -14.77 1.63 -18.57
N GLU A 96 -13.68 1.72 -19.31
CA GLU A 96 -13.58 2.69 -20.40
C GLU A 96 -14.74 2.51 -21.39
N GLY A 97 -15.25 3.63 -21.90
CA GLY A 97 -16.40 3.68 -22.78
C GLY A 97 -17.76 3.44 -22.10
N SER A 98 -17.82 3.01 -20.83
CA SER A 98 -19.08 2.89 -20.10
C SER A 98 -19.56 4.26 -19.60
N GLU A 99 -20.87 4.39 -19.39
CA GLU A 99 -21.44 5.58 -18.76
C GLU A 99 -20.83 5.80 -17.37
N ALA A 100 -20.48 7.04 -17.08
CA ALA A 100 -19.95 7.48 -15.80
C ALA A 100 -21.11 8.02 -14.94
N PRO A 101 -21.46 7.36 -13.82
CA PRO A 101 -22.59 7.77 -12.99
C PRO A 101 -22.49 9.21 -12.51
N GLY A 102 -23.64 9.90 -12.41
CA GLY A 102 -23.73 11.28 -11.92
C GLY A 102 -23.24 12.36 -12.90
N THR A 103 -22.91 12.00 -14.15
CA THR A 103 -22.35 12.95 -15.12
C THR A 103 -23.32 13.49 -16.18
N GLY A 104 -24.54 12.94 -16.24
CA GLY A 104 -25.52 13.25 -17.28
C GLY A 104 -25.25 12.51 -18.61
N GLY A 105 -24.80 11.26 -18.54
CA GLY A 105 -24.54 10.41 -19.72
C GLY A 105 -23.12 10.51 -20.28
N ALA A 106 -22.18 11.21 -19.63
CA ALA A 106 -20.79 11.17 -20.07
C ALA A 106 -20.22 9.75 -19.88
N VAL A 107 -19.19 9.41 -20.66
CA VAL A 107 -18.52 8.11 -20.59
C VAL A 107 -17.10 8.26 -20.08
N TYR A 108 -16.58 7.22 -19.43
CA TYR A 108 -15.18 7.15 -19.05
C TYR A 108 -14.29 7.08 -20.31
N GLU A 109 -13.33 7.98 -20.40
CA GLU A 109 -12.20 7.89 -21.33
C GLU A 109 -11.11 7.00 -20.73
N SER A 110 -10.83 7.18 -19.43
CA SER A 110 -9.87 6.37 -18.70
C SER A 110 -10.19 6.32 -17.22
N ILE A 111 -9.74 5.25 -16.56
CA ILE A 111 -9.81 5.09 -15.11
C ILE A 111 -8.37 4.82 -14.65
N THR A 112 -7.83 5.67 -13.79
CA THR A 112 -6.37 5.75 -13.59
C THR A 112 -5.92 5.28 -12.21
N SER A 113 -6.80 5.27 -11.21
CA SER A 113 -6.43 4.90 -9.84
C SER A 113 -7.65 4.42 -9.08
N GLY A 114 -7.51 3.30 -8.37
CA GLY A 114 -8.52 2.76 -7.46
C GLY A 114 -7.87 2.36 -6.14
N LYS A 115 -8.56 2.62 -5.03
CA LYS A 115 -8.22 2.14 -3.70
C LYS A 115 -9.47 1.50 -3.09
N SER A 116 -9.27 0.36 -2.44
CA SER A 116 -10.29 -0.32 -1.65
C SER A 116 -10.02 -0.13 -0.16
N THR A 117 -11.06 -0.27 0.64
CA THR A 117 -11.02 -0.18 2.10
C THR A 117 -11.29 -1.53 2.74
N GLU A 118 -11.19 -1.61 4.08
CA GLU A 118 -11.59 -2.80 4.83
C GLU A 118 -13.07 -3.15 4.73
N SER A 119 -13.93 -2.17 4.43
CA SER A 119 -15.38 -2.35 4.32
C SER A 119 -15.84 -2.73 2.91
N GLY A 120 -14.90 -2.92 1.96
CA GLY A 120 -15.20 -3.20 0.56
C GLY A 120 -15.53 -1.94 -0.27
N SER A 121 -15.60 -0.77 0.36
CA SER A 121 -15.76 0.52 -0.35
C SER A 121 -14.58 0.84 -1.25
N ILE A 122 -14.84 1.45 -2.40
CA ILE A 122 -13.84 1.72 -3.45
C ILE A 122 -13.89 3.17 -3.92
N GLY A 123 -12.78 3.88 -3.79
CA GLY A 123 -12.59 5.22 -4.34
C GLY A 123 -11.73 5.19 -5.60
N PHE A 124 -12.15 5.86 -6.67
CA PHE A 124 -11.37 5.93 -7.91
C PHE A 124 -11.43 7.28 -8.63
N LEU A 125 -10.39 7.55 -9.43
CA LEU A 125 -10.30 8.71 -10.33
C LEU A 125 -10.60 8.27 -11.76
N GLY A 126 -11.52 8.99 -12.41
CA GLY A 126 -11.87 8.79 -13.81
C GLY A 126 -11.71 10.07 -14.64
N THR A 127 -11.25 9.92 -15.87
CA THR A 127 -11.29 10.95 -16.91
C THR A 127 -12.47 10.68 -17.83
N LEU A 128 -13.21 11.73 -18.21
CA LEU A 128 -14.38 11.66 -19.07
C LEU A 128 -14.02 12.03 -20.50
N ARG A 129 -14.69 11.42 -21.48
CA ARG A 129 -14.46 11.68 -22.91
C ARG A 129 -14.92 13.08 -23.30
N VAL A 130 -13.98 13.92 -23.75
CA VAL A 130 -14.24 15.28 -24.20
C VAL A 130 -15.04 15.29 -25.52
N GLY A 131 -15.96 16.25 -25.66
CA GLY A 131 -16.69 16.51 -26.90
C GLY A 131 -18.10 15.89 -26.98
N SER A 132 -18.54 15.19 -25.93
CA SER A 132 -19.91 14.66 -25.82
C SER A 132 -20.50 14.97 -24.44
N ASN A 133 -21.83 15.04 -24.34
CA ASN A 133 -22.57 15.21 -23.08
C ASN A 133 -22.06 16.38 -22.19
N GLY A 134 -21.66 17.48 -22.83
CA GLY A 134 -21.18 18.69 -22.16
C GLY A 134 -19.78 18.58 -21.53
N VAL A 135 -19.04 17.51 -21.82
CA VAL A 135 -17.67 17.31 -21.32
C VAL A 135 -16.67 18.11 -22.15
N ASN A 136 -15.84 18.89 -21.46
CA ASN A 136 -14.71 19.63 -21.99
C ASN A 136 -13.53 19.57 -21.00
N THR A 137 -12.38 20.11 -21.39
CA THR A 137 -11.16 20.11 -20.58
C THR A 137 -11.26 20.89 -19.27
N LEU A 138 -12.39 21.52 -18.94
CA LEU A 138 -12.65 22.20 -17.67
C LEU A 138 -13.56 21.40 -16.75
N ASN A 139 -14.05 20.22 -17.16
CA ASN A 139 -14.95 19.37 -16.37
C ASN A 139 -14.82 17.86 -16.64
N ASP A 140 -13.70 17.45 -17.22
CA ASP A 140 -13.39 16.12 -17.72
C ASP A 140 -12.82 15.14 -16.68
N ARG A 141 -12.83 15.49 -15.39
CA ARG A 141 -12.38 14.59 -14.33
C ARG A 141 -13.38 14.50 -13.20
N GLY A 142 -13.47 13.32 -12.60
CA GLY A 142 -14.24 13.09 -11.40
C GLY A 142 -13.58 12.10 -10.46
N ILE A 143 -14.01 12.16 -9.21
CA ILE A 143 -13.73 11.14 -8.20
C ILE A 143 -15.05 10.44 -7.91
N TRP A 144 -15.04 9.11 -7.93
CA TRP A 144 -16.19 8.28 -7.62
C TRP A 144 -15.91 7.41 -6.40
N LEU A 145 -16.98 7.11 -5.66
CA LEU A 145 -17.02 6.18 -4.53
C LEU A 145 -18.07 5.11 -4.83
N LYS A 146 -17.68 3.84 -4.89
CA LYS A 146 -18.61 2.71 -4.81
C LYS A 146 -18.68 2.24 -3.36
N ASP A 147 -19.83 2.43 -2.75
CA ASP A 147 -20.19 1.93 -1.42
C ASP A 147 -21.57 1.24 -1.55
N GLY A 148 -21.56 -0.04 -1.93
CA GLY A 148 -22.72 -0.78 -2.39
C GLY A 148 -22.68 -1.16 -3.89
N GLU A 149 -23.84 -1.18 -4.55
CA GLU A 149 -24.00 -1.64 -5.94
C GLU A 149 -23.41 -0.64 -6.95
N ASP A 150 -23.79 0.65 -6.85
CA ASP A 150 -23.43 1.68 -7.83
C ASP A 150 -22.35 2.63 -7.34
N ALA A 151 -21.49 3.08 -8.25
CA ALA A 151 -20.54 4.15 -7.98
C ALA A 151 -21.23 5.53 -7.99
N ALA A 152 -20.96 6.36 -6.98
CA ALA A 152 -21.44 7.73 -6.86
C ALA A 152 -20.32 8.74 -7.16
N LEU A 153 -20.62 9.76 -7.97
CA LEU A 153 -19.71 10.88 -8.23
C LEU A 153 -19.64 11.79 -6.99
N ILE A 154 -18.47 11.88 -6.36
CA ILE A 154 -18.28 12.69 -5.16
C ILE A 154 -17.67 14.08 -5.46
N ALA A 155 -16.79 14.18 -6.45
CA ALA A 155 -16.17 15.43 -6.82
C ALA A 155 -15.97 15.48 -8.34
N ARG A 156 -16.21 16.65 -8.96
CA ARG A 156 -16.01 16.85 -10.40
C ARG A 156 -15.22 18.11 -10.65
N LYS A 157 -14.24 18.03 -11.55
CA LYS A 157 -13.53 19.19 -12.07
C LYS A 157 -14.52 20.21 -12.64
N GLY A 158 -14.27 21.49 -12.38
CA GLY A 158 -15.19 22.59 -12.68
C GLY A 158 -16.40 22.70 -11.73
N GLY A 159 -16.62 21.71 -10.86
CA GLY A 159 -17.60 21.77 -9.78
C GLY A 159 -17.12 22.65 -8.61
N SER A 160 -18.05 23.01 -7.73
CA SER A 160 -17.75 23.80 -6.53
C SER A 160 -16.80 23.06 -5.60
N ALA A 161 -15.81 23.79 -5.06
CA ALA A 161 -14.88 23.33 -4.04
C ALA A 161 -15.36 23.79 -2.65
N PRO A 162 -15.90 22.90 -1.81
CA PRO A 162 -16.47 23.31 -0.52
C PRO A 162 -15.42 23.93 0.41
N GLY A 163 -15.85 24.91 1.22
CA GLY A 163 -14.97 25.63 2.15
C GLY A 163 -14.09 26.71 1.54
N THR A 164 -14.26 27.05 0.26
CA THR A 164 -13.35 27.97 -0.46
C THR A 164 -13.95 29.31 -0.90
N GLY A 165 -15.22 29.59 -0.55
CA GLY A 165 -15.92 30.77 -1.06
C GLY A 165 -16.34 30.63 -2.52
N GLU A 166 -16.91 29.47 -2.88
CA GLU A 166 -17.40 29.14 -4.24
C GLU A 166 -16.31 28.95 -5.31
N ALA A 167 -15.03 28.79 -4.96
CA ALA A 167 -14.03 28.40 -5.94
C ALA A 167 -14.38 27.06 -6.61
N LYS A 168 -13.76 26.78 -7.76
CA LYS A 168 -14.00 25.56 -8.52
C LYS A 168 -12.77 24.67 -8.52
N PHE A 169 -12.99 23.36 -8.45
CA PHE A 169 -11.93 22.37 -8.68
C PHE A 169 -11.39 22.51 -10.11
N ASP A 170 -10.07 22.40 -10.28
CA ASP A 170 -9.41 22.53 -11.57
C ASP A 170 -8.59 21.27 -11.93
N LEU A 171 -7.97 20.61 -10.95
CA LEU A 171 -7.36 19.31 -11.11
C LEU A 171 -7.69 18.42 -9.92
N LEU A 172 -8.25 17.24 -10.14
CA LEU A 172 -8.49 16.24 -9.11
C LEU A 172 -7.38 15.18 -9.18
N THR A 173 -6.87 14.77 -8.02
CA THR A 173 -5.89 13.67 -7.89
C THR A 173 -6.57 12.35 -7.54
N ALA A 174 -5.80 11.26 -7.59
CA ALA A 174 -6.24 9.97 -7.07
C ALA A 174 -6.72 10.11 -5.61
N PRO A 175 -7.90 9.57 -5.26
CA PRO A 175 -8.38 9.59 -3.89
C PRO A 175 -7.62 8.58 -3.02
N LEU A 176 -7.50 8.90 -1.75
CA LEU A 176 -7.29 7.96 -0.65
C LEU A 176 -8.65 7.64 -0.05
N ILE A 177 -8.81 6.44 0.49
CA ILE A 177 -10.07 5.99 1.10
C ILE A 177 -9.77 5.19 2.36
N SER A 178 -10.61 5.35 3.37
CA SER A 178 -10.53 4.67 4.66
C SER A 178 -11.73 3.76 4.91
N SER A 179 -11.55 2.78 5.80
CA SER A 179 -12.57 1.78 6.18
C SER A 179 -13.88 2.40 6.69
N ASP A 180 -13.81 3.58 7.31
CA ASP A 180 -14.96 4.34 7.78
C ASP A 180 -15.79 5.03 6.66
N GLY A 181 -15.37 4.88 5.39
CA GLY A 181 -16.00 5.47 4.21
C GLY A 181 -15.48 6.88 3.85
N THR A 182 -14.51 7.43 4.59
CA THR A 182 -13.94 8.74 4.27
C THR A 182 -13.11 8.67 2.99
N VAL A 183 -13.38 9.56 2.05
CA VAL A 183 -12.58 9.76 0.83
C VAL A 183 -11.78 11.03 0.94
N THR A 184 -10.45 10.93 0.98
CA THR A 184 -9.54 12.08 1.04
C THR A 184 -8.90 12.31 -0.33
N TYR A 185 -8.89 13.55 -0.80
CA TYR A 185 -8.34 13.88 -2.11
C TYR A 185 -7.75 15.28 -2.15
N PHE A 186 -6.83 15.48 -3.09
CA PHE A 186 -6.21 16.76 -3.35
C PHE A 186 -6.83 17.40 -4.57
N SER A 187 -6.83 18.72 -4.60
CA SER A 187 -7.22 19.43 -5.79
C SER A 187 -6.54 20.78 -5.93
N SER A 188 -6.19 21.14 -7.16
CA SER A 188 -6.00 22.56 -7.48
C SER A 188 -7.36 23.22 -7.71
N LEU A 189 -7.41 24.53 -7.44
CA LEU A 189 -8.54 25.40 -7.65
C LEU A 189 -8.29 26.26 -8.90
N ARG A 190 -9.36 26.69 -9.56
CA ARG A 190 -9.22 27.50 -10.77
C ARG A 190 -8.75 28.91 -10.42
N VAL A 191 -7.53 29.24 -10.84
CA VAL A 191 -6.97 30.59 -10.70
C VAL A 191 -7.83 31.62 -11.44
N GLY A 192 -8.08 32.75 -10.77
CA GLY A 192 -8.90 33.85 -11.27
C GLY A 192 -10.39 33.76 -10.88
N ASP A 193 -10.88 32.61 -10.44
CA ASP A 193 -12.24 32.45 -9.92
C ASP A 193 -12.27 32.80 -8.43
N ASN A 194 -13.23 33.62 -7.98
CA ASN A 194 -13.56 33.82 -6.55
C ASN A 194 -12.35 34.12 -5.62
N GLY A 195 -11.38 34.90 -6.10
CA GLY A 195 -10.20 35.29 -5.33
C GLY A 195 -9.10 34.22 -5.25
N VAL A 196 -9.20 33.17 -6.07
CA VAL A 196 -8.14 32.17 -6.20
C VAL A 196 -6.97 32.73 -7.00
N ASP A 197 -5.77 32.63 -6.43
CA ASP A 197 -4.50 32.90 -7.10
C ASP A 197 -3.48 31.81 -6.75
N SER A 198 -2.27 31.90 -7.30
CA SER A 198 -1.19 30.92 -7.13
C SER A 198 -0.67 30.78 -5.69
N THR A 199 -1.23 31.50 -4.71
CA THR A 199 -0.86 31.42 -3.30
C THR A 199 -1.93 30.72 -2.45
N ASN A 200 -3.05 30.35 -3.06
CA ASN A 200 -4.18 29.72 -2.36
C ASN A 200 -4.96 28.72 -3.24
N ASP A 201 -4.38 28.28 -4.34
CA ASP A 201 -5.03 27.45 -5.36
C ASP A 201 -4.88 25.96 -5.13
N PHE A 202 -4.41 25.50 -3.96
CA PHE A 202 -4.35 24.07 -3.66
C PHE A 202 -4.95 23.74 -2.29
N GLY A 203 -5.55 22.54 -2.19
CA GLY A 203 -6.16 22.07 -0.95
C GLY A 203 -6.25 20.56 -0.82
N ILE A 204 -6.60 20.15 0.40
CA ILE A 204 -6.92 18.78 0.79
C ILE A 204 -8.39 18.78 1.23
N TRP A 205 -9.19 17.88 0.66
CA TRP A 205 -10.59 17.69 1.05
C TRP A 205 -10.80 16.27 1.55
N SER A 206 -11.75 16.13 2.47
CA SER A 206 -12.31 14.85 2.89
C SER A 206 -13.81 14.85 2.56
N TYR A 207 -14.32 13.72 2.10
CA TYR A 207 -15.74 13.47 1.88
C TYR A 207 -16.19 12.29 2.74
N ARG A 208 -17.29 12.45 3.48
CA ARG A 208 -17.95 11.36 4.21
C ARG A 208 -19.44 11.65 4.32
N ASP A 209 -20.28 10.64 4.08
CA ASP A 209 -21.74 10.70 4.25
C ASP A 209 -22.40 11.93 3.61
N GLY A 210 -21.99 12.29 2.39
CA GLY A 210 -22.52 13.44 1.64
C GLY A 210 -21.95 14.80 2.06
N VAL A 211 -21.03 14.84 3.03
CA VAL A 211 -20.43 16.07 3.55
C VAL A 211 -18.98 16.18 3.09
N HIS A 212 -18.66 17.31 2.46
CA HIS A 212 -17.27 17.69 2.17
C HIS A 212 -16.72 18.57 3.29
N GLY A 213 -15.55 18.21 3.80
CA GLY A 213 -14.74 19.02 4.69
C GLY A 213 -13.47 19.48 3.98
N LEU A 214 -13.17 20.78 4.06
CA LEU A 214 -11.84 21.29 3.71
C LEU A 214 -10.89 20.95 4.86
N VAL A 215 -9.87 20.14 4.60
CA VAL A 215 -8.86 19.73 5.58
C VAL A 215 -7.78 20.80 5.70
N ALA A 216 -7.20 21.21 4.58
CA ALA A 216 -6.20 22.26 4.53
C ALA A 216 -6.24 22.97 3.18
N ARG A 217 -5.84 24.24 3.16
CA ARG A 217 -5.72 25.04 1.93
C ARG A 217 -4.49 25.94 2.01
N GLU A 218 -3.78 26.08 0.92
CA GLU A 218 -2.74 27.10 0.78
C GLU A 218 -3.33 28.50 1.02
N GLY A 219 -2.54 29.41 1.58
CA GLY A 219 -2.97 30.74 1.95
C GLY A 219 -3.86 30.81 3.20
N SER A 220 -4.25 29.68 3.80
CA SER A 220 -5.01 29.64 5.06
C SER A 220 -4.10 29.52 6.29
N VAL A 221 -4.62 29.92 7.45
CA VAL A 221 -3.89 29.82 8.72
C VAL A 221 -3.61 28.35 9.05
N ALA A 222 -2.34 28.03 9.27
CA ALA A 222 -1.88 26.72 9.71
C ALA A 222 -2.13 26.54 11.21
N PRO A 223 -2.97 25.60 11.64
CA PRO A 223 -3.26 25.37 13.06
C PRO A 223 -2.00 25.05 13.88
N GLY A 224 -1.97 25.48 15.14
CA GLY A 224 -0.86 25.24 16.06
C GLY A 224 0.41 26.07 15.83
N THR A 225 0.41 27.03 14.90
CA THR A 225 1.63 27.75 14.47
C THR A 225 1.74 29.22 14.90
N ALA A 226 0.86 29.68 15.78
CA ALA A 226 0.73 31.11 16.15
C ALA A 226 0.42 32.03 14.95
N GLY A 227 -0.41 31.55 14.02
CA GLY A 227 -0.92 32.33 12.89
C GLY A 227 -0.10 32.24 11.60
N ALA A 228 0.90 31.35 11.52
CA ALA A 228 1.57 31.09 10.24
C ALA A 228 0.57 30.61 9.18
N ILE A 229 0.94 30.77 7.91
CA ILE A 229 0.08 30.48 6.75
C ILE A 229 0.64 29.25 6.02
N PHE A 230 -0.23 28.32 5.60
CA PHE A 230 0.14 27.22 4.72
C PHE A 230 0.60 27.76 3.36
N ASP A 231 1.73 27.26 2.86
CA ASP A 231 2.34 27.70 1.60
C ASP A 231 2.30 26.61 0.54
N THR A 232 2.88 25.43 0.83
CA THR A 232 2.78 24.26 -0.05
C THR A 232 2.29 23.07 0.73
N LEU A 233 1.17 22.47 0.32
CA LEU A 233 0.67 21.23 0.91
C LEU A 233 1.40 20.03 0.30
N GLY A 234 1.92 19.15 1.16
CA GLY A 234 2.59 17.92 0.75
C GLY A 234 1.63 16.74 0.61
N PHE A 235 2.19 15.54 0.48
CA PHE A 235 1.41 14.32 0.47
C PHE A 235 0.74 14.05 1.82
N ALA A 236 -0.38 13.34 1.76
CA ALA A 236 -1.15 12.90 2.91
C ALA A 236 -1.32 11.39 2.90
N THR A 237 -1.60 10.86 4.08
CA THR A 237 -2.03 9.49 4.33
C THR A 237 -3.36 9.53 5.07
N VAL A 238 -4.15 8.46 4.95
CA VAL A 238 -5.42 8.29 5.66
C VAL A 238 -5.40 6.96 6.40
N ASN A 239 -5.85 6.95 7.66
CA ASN A 239 -5.98 5.72 8.43
C ASN A 239 -7.39 5.10 8.24
N PRO A 240 -7.64 3.86 8.71
CA PRO A 240 -8.97 3.23 8.65
C PRO A 240 -10.11 4.04 9.27
N SER A 241 -9.82 4.92 10.24
CA SER A 241 -10.78 5.78 10.95
C SER A 241 -11.11 7.09 10.21
N GLY A 242 -10.48 7.35 9.05
CA GLY A 242 -10.68 8.58 8.27
C GLY A 242 -9.86 9.77 8.73
N ASP A 243 -8.91 9.57 9.64
CA ASP A 243 -7.95 10.60 10.04
C ASP A 243 -6.92 10.81 8.93
N VAL A 244 -6.47 12.06 8.77
CA VAL A 244 -5.58 12.45 7.67
C VAL A 244 -4.29 13.03 8.22
N ALA A 245 -3.14 12.42 7.96
CA ALA A 245 -1.83 12.98 8.29
C ALA A 245 -1.16 13.55 7.04
N PHE A 246 -0.56 14.73 7.11
CA PHE A 246 0.06 15.39 5.95
C PHE A 246 1.22 16.30 6.34
N THR A 247 2.11 16.56 5.38
CA THR A 247 3.16 17.57 5.53
C THR A 247 2.77 18.88 4.85
N SER A 248 3.38 19.99 5.28
CA SER A 248 3.26 21.27 4.59
C SER A 248 4.43 22.21 4.91
N THR A 249 4.74 23.10 3.98
CA THR A 249 5.57 24.29 4.25
C THR A 249 4.71 25.48 4.68
N LEU A 250 5.34 26.42 5.38
CA LEU A 250 4.72 27.66 5.84
C LEU A 250 5.28 28.87 5.09
N LEU A 251 4.45 29.87 4.85
CA LEU A 251 4.81 31.05 4.08
C LEU A 251 5.86 31.90 4.82
N THR A 252 7.07 31.94 4.27
CA THR A 252 8.19 32.70 4.87
C THR A 252 7.95 34.21 4.81
N GLY A 253 8.51 34.93 5.78
CA GLY A 253 8.37 36.39 5.90
C GLY A 253 7.07 36.85 6.57
N THR A 254 6.21 35.93 7.00
CA THR A 254 4.96 36.22 7.71
C THR A 254 4.98 35.63 9.11
N ASN A 255 4.42 36.31 10.11
CA ASN A 255 4.23 35.78 11.48
C ASN A 255 5.46 35.08 12.10
N GLY A 256 6.67 35.62 11.85
CA GLY A 256 7.93 35.07 12.36
C GLY A 256 8.42 33.78 11.67
N VAL A 257 7.83 33.42 10.52
CA VAL A 257 8.22 32.27 9.72
C VAL A 257 9.43 32.59 8.86
N ASP A 258 10.46 31.76 8.96
CA ASP A 258 11.65 31.82 8.12
C ASP A 258 12.11 30.42 7.69
N ALA A 259 13.20 30.35 6.92
CA ALA A 259 13.75 29.09 6.42
C ALA A 259 14.18 28.08 7.50
N THR A 260 14.21 28.47 8.78
CA THR A 260 14.57 27.59 9.91
C THR A 260 13.35 27.04 10.65
N ASN A 261 12.13 27.47 10.32
CA ASN A 261 10.90 27.03 11.01
C ASN A 261 9.65 26.85 10.11
N ASN A 262 9.83 26.91 8.79
CA ASN A 262 8.79 26.93 7.76
C ASN A 262 8.24 25.56 7.31
N GLY A 263 8.17 24.56 8.18
CA GLY A 263 7.61 23.25 7.79
C GLY A 263 7.03 22.51 8.97
N GLY A 264 6.17 21.53 8.71
CA GLY A 264 5.58 20.72 9.75
C GLY A 264 4.88 19.46 9.25
N VAL A 265 4.41 18.69 10.22
CA VAL A 265 3.48 17.57 10.06
C VAL A 265 2.20 17.94 10.80
N TRP A 266 1.06 17.76 10.14
CA TRP A 266 -0.26 17.97 10.72
C TRP A 266 -1.07 16.69 10.63
N MET A 267 -2.05 16.58 11.52
CA MET A 267 -3.02 15.49 11.55
C MET A 267 -4.41 16.06 11.72
N ARG A 268 -5.36 15.58 10.92
CA ARG A 268 -6.77 15.82 11.09
C ARG A 268 -7.41 14.63 11.79
N THR A 269 -7.97 14.86 12.97
CA THR A 269 -8.75 13.87 13.74
C THR A 269 -10.06 14.50 14.17
N ASP A 270 -11.19 13.79 14.00
CA ASP A 270 -12.53 14.30 14.32
C ASP A 270 -12.84 15.68 13.72
N GLY A 271 -12.32 15.94 12.52
CA GLY A 271 -12.48 17.21 11.80
C GLY A 271 -11.62 18.37 12.31
N VAL A 272 -10.81 18.16 13.34
CA VAL A 272 -9.86 19.15 13.88
C VAL A 272 -8.47 18.88 13.32
N VAL A 273 -7.81 19.92 12.81
CA VAL A 273 -6.42 19.84 12.33
C VAL A 273 -5.49 20.34 13.42
N ASP A 274 -4.59 19.46 13.87
CA ASP A 274 -3.58 19.73 14.88
C ASP A 274 -2.17 19.59 14.33
N LEU A 275 -1.27 20.41 14.86
CA LEU A 275 0.16 20.33 14.56
C LEU A 275 0.79 19.18 15.35
N VAL A 276 1.37 18.21 14.63
CA VAL A 276 2.12 17.08 15.22
C VAL A 276 3.53 17.53 15.59
N VAL A 277 4.23 18.17 14.65
CA VAL A 277 5.59 18.68 14.84
C VAL A 277 5.89 19.80 13.85
N ARG A 278 6.73 20.76 14.24
CA ARG A 278 7.18 21.87 13.40
C ARG A 278 8.70 21.91 13.30
N LYS A 279 9.20 22.29 12.14
CA LYS A 279 10.59 22.60 11.86
C LYS A 279 11.10 23.64 12.87
N GLY A 280 12.32 23.45 13.37
CA GLY A 280 12.92 24.26 14.42
C GLY A 280 12.48 23.88 15.85
N GLN A 281 11.50 22.99 16.03
CA GLN A 281 11.23 22.40 17.34
C GLN A 281 12.32 21.39 17.70
N ALA A 282 12.57 21.20 18.99
CA ALA A 282 13.51 20.22 19.50
C ALA A 282 13.17 18.81 18.96
N ALA A 283 14.19 18.06 18.56
CA ALA A 283 14.06 16.67 18.13
C ALA A 283 14.24 15.74 19.34
N PRO A 284 13.16 15.13 19.88
CA PRO A 284 13.28 14.26 21.05
C PRO A 284 14.23 13.10 20.78
N GLY A 285 14.97 12.69 21.81
CA GLY A 285 16.01 11.65 21.70
C GLY A 285 17.37 12.16 21.24
N VAL A 286 17.48 13.41 20.77
CA VAL A 286 18.76 13.99 20.33
C VAL A 286 19.03 15.33 21.04
N ASN A 287 20.02 15.34 21.92
CA ASN A 287 20.31 16.52 22.75
C ASN A 287 20.74 17.73 21.91
N GLY A 288 19.97 18.82 21.99
CA GLY A 288 20.28 20.09 21.34
C GLY A 288 20.00 20.13 19.83
N ALA A 289 19.47 19.06 19.24
CA ALA A 289 19.05 19.05 17.84
C ALA A 289 17.62 19.57 17.69
N VAL A 290 17.33 20.12 16.51
CA VAL A 290 16.01 20.59 16.11
C VAL A 290 15.64 20.02 14.75
N PHE A 291 14.34 19.90 14.49
CA PHE A 291 13.83 19.44 13.20
C PHE A 291 14.14 20.41 12.06
N GLY A 292 14.41 19.85 10.88
CA GLY A 292 14.76 20.53 9.64
C GLY A 292 13.73 20.29 8.53
N THR A 293 13.54 19.05 8.11
CA THR A 293 12.57 18.69 7.06
C THR A 293 11.80 17.43 7.45
N PHE A 294 10.65 17.21 6.80
CA PHE A 294 9.78 16.07 7.06
C PHE A 294 9.45 15.39 5.73
N VAL A 295 9.38 14.06 5.77
CA VAL A 295 8.81 13.23 4.71
C VAL A 295 7.37 12.88 5.07
N THR A 296 6.59 12.45 4.09
CA THR A 296 5.19 12.02 4.26
C THR A 296 5.03 11.05 5.45
N PRO A 297 4.18 11.37 6.43
CA PRO A 297 3.92 10.50 7.58
C PRO A 297 3.07 9.28 7.20
N ASP A 298 3.11 8.26 8.03
CA ASP A 298 2.11 7.19 8.08
C ASP A 298 1.31 7.28 9.39
N ILE A 299 0.06 6.81 9.38
CA ILE A 299 -0.87 6.91 10.51
C ILE A 299 -1.65 5.60 10.71
N ASN A 300 -1.74 5.10 11.95
CA ASN A 300 -2.54 3.91 12.25
C ASN A 300 -3.98 4.26 12.67
N ALA A 301 -4.82 3.24 12.84
CA ALA A 301 -6.24 3.39 13.19
C ALA A 301 -6.52 4.10 14.54
N VAL A 302 -5.54 4.17 15.45
CA VAL A 302 -5.68 4.84 16.75
C VAL A 302 -5.08 6.26 16.77
N GLY A 303 -4.54 6.72 15.63
CA GLY A 303 -4.00 8.07 15.47
C GLY A 303 -2.52 8.22 15.85
N ASP A 304 -1.79 7.13 16.00
CA ASP A 304 -0.33 7.19 16.09
C ASP A 304 0.25 7.58 14.74
N VAL A 305 1.21 8.50 14.76
CA VAL A 305 1.85 9.04 13.56
C VAL A 305 3.32 8.66 13.56
N VAL A 306 3.80 8.01 12.51
CA VAL A 306 5.24 7.75 12.29
C VAL A 306 5.73 8.52 11.07
N PHE A 307 6.93 9.09 11.14
CA PHE A 307 7.50 9.82 10.02
C PHE A 307 9.03 9.80 10.03
N THR A 308 9.60 9.91 8.84
CA THR A 308 11.03 10.24 8.66
C THR A 308 11.20 11.75 8.63
N GLY A 309 12.22 12.26 9.31
CA GLY A 309 12.59 13.67 9.26
C GLY A 309 14.10 13.88 9.22
N ALA A 310 14.53 15.03 8.73
CA ALA A 310 15.91 15.50 8.88
C ALA A 310 15.98 16.52 10.01
N MET A 311 17.10 16.55 10.73
CA MET A 311 17.47 17.56 11.72
C MET A 311 18.35 18.63 11.09
N GLN A 312 18.44 19.81 11.72
CA GLN A 312 19.30 20.88 11.24
C GLN A 312 20.77 20.60 11.55
N GLU A 313 21.61 20.59 10.51
CA GLU A 313 23.06 20.40 10.64
C GLU A 313 23.73 21.50 11.46
N GLY A 314 24.76 21.12 12.21
CA GLY A 314 25.52 22.04 13.08
C GLY A 314 24.88 22.31 14.44
N GLN A 315 23.68 21.81 14.72
CA GLN A 315 23.03 21.87 16.04
C GLN A 315 23.01 20.49 16.70
N GLY A 316 23.19 20.41 18.01
CA GLY A 316 23.10 19.14 18.75
C GLY A 316 24.06 18.03 18.27
N GLY A 317 25.20 18.39 17.66
CA GLY A 317 26.13 17.43 17.06
C GLY A 317 25.63 16.77 15.76
N VAL A 318 24.59 17.35 15.13
CA VAL A 318 24.05 16.87 13.86
C VAL A 318 25.01 17.18 12.71
N THR A 319 25.33 16.17 11.92
CA THR A 319 26.14 16.20 10.69
C THR A 319 25.36 15.59 9.54
N THR A 320 25.87 15.71 8.32
CA THR A 320 25.30 15.05 7.12
C THR A 320 25.22 13.53 7.21
N SER A 321 25.94 12.90 8.17
CA SER A 321 25.97 11.44 8.35
C SER A 321 25.05 10.95 9.46
N ASN A 322 24.33 11.84 10.15
CA ASN A 322 23.45 11.49 11.27
C ASN A 322 22.22 12.41 11.37
N ASN A 323 21.85 13.05 10.25
CA ASN A 323 20.81 14.08 10.24
C ASN A 323 19.40 13.51 10.04
N HIS A 324 19.20 12.28 9.57
CA HIS A 324 17.85 11.70 9.52
C HIS A 324 17.53 10.80 10.71
N GLY A 325 16.24 10.73 11.01
CA GLY A 325 15.69 9.76 11.94
C GLY A 325 14.24 9.42 11.62
N ILE A 326 13.75 8.41 12.32
CA ILE A 326 12.36 8.02 12.36
C ILE A 326 11.83 8.40 13.74
N TRP A 327 10.74 9.16 13.78
CA TRP A 327 10.04 9.48 15.01
C TRP A 327 8.60 8.98 14.95
N ALA A 328 8.07 8.65 16.12
CA ALA A 328 6.69 8.26 16.30
C ALA A 328 6.03 9.11 17.38
N ARG A 329 4.84 9.64 17.09
CA ARG A 329 3.95 10.22 18.09
C ARG A 329 2.97 9.13 18.49
N GLN A 330 3.15 8.61 19.71
CA GLN A 330 2.30 7.60 20.31
C GLN A 330 1.82 8.09 21.68
N ASP A 331 0.54 7.90 21.99
CA ASP A 331 -0.10 8.42 23.20
C ASP A 331 0.16 9.93 23.40
N GLY A 332 0.15 10.69 22.30
CA GLY A 332 0.44 12.13 22.28
C GLY A 332 1.91 12.50 22.50
N THR A 333 2.81 11.54 22.72
CA THR A 333 4.24 11.76 22.99
C THR A 333 5.09 11.45 21.76
N LEU A 334 5.90 12.41 21.32
CA LEU A 334 6.87 12.21 20.23
C LEU A 334 8.16 11.56 20.74
N ARG A 335 8.57 10.44 20.14
CA ARG A 335 9.74 9.63 20.53
C ARG A 335 10.59 9.28 19.32
N LEU A 336 11.90 9.19 19.51
CA LEU A 336 12.84 8.71 18.49
C LEU A 336 12.76 7.17 18.42
N VAL A 337 12.63 6.63 17.21
CA VAL A 337 12.60 5.20 16.92
C VAL A 337 13.97 4.72 16.43
N ALA A 338 14.53 5.41 15.43
CA ALA A 338 15.84 5.12 14.86
C ALA A 338 16.46 6.41 14.32
N ARG A 339 17.80 6.48 14.24
CA ARG A 339 18.52 7.64 13.71
C ARG A 339 19.77 7.20 12.98
N GLU A 340 20.09 7.88 11.88
CA GLU A 340 21.37 7.71 11.19
C GLU A 340 22.55 7.97 12.16
N GLY A 341 23.61 7.18 12.02
CA GLY A 341 24.80 7.24 12.86
C GLY A 341 24.59 6.71 14.28
N ASN A 342 23.45 6.09 14.57
CA ASN A 342 23.27 5.26 15.76
C ASN A 342 23.30 3.78 15.40
N ASP A 343 23.70 2.96 16.38
CA ASP A 343 23.74 1.50 16.31
C ASP A 343 22.43 0.95 15.74
N ALA A 344 22.56 0.14 14.70
CA ALA A 344 21.47 -0.62 14.10
C ALA A 344 21.37 -1.97 14.81
N PRO A 345 20.32 -2.23 15.61
CA PRO A 345 20.23 -3.45 16.40
C PRO A 345 20.34 -4.69 15.52
N GLY A 346 21.06 -5.71 16.00
CA GLY A 346 21.21 -7.00 15.32
C GLY A 346 22.23 -7.03 14.19
N THR A 347 22.99 -5.96 13.95
CA THR A 347 23.89 -5.85 12.78
C THR A 347 25.38 -6.05 13.06
N PHE A 348 25.73 -6.49 14.27
CA PHE A 348 27.11 -6.71 14.74
C PHE A 348 27.98 -5.45 14.86
N GLY A 349 27.34 -4.29 15.10
CA GLY A 349 28.01 -3.01 15.39
C GLY A 349 27.75 -1.91 14.36
N ALA A 350 27.11 -2.24 13.23
CA ALA A 350 26.87 -1.27 12.17
C ALA A 350 25.88 -0.19 12.59
N ASP A 351 26.06 1.01 12.05
CA ASP A 351 25.16 2.13 12.28
C ASP A 351 24.10 2.20 11.18
N PHE A 352 22.95 2.80 11.47
CA PHE A 352 22.01 3.22 10.44
C PHE A 352 22.63 4.30 9.55
N GLY A 353 22.46 4.17 8.23
CA GLY A 353 22.96 5.11 7.22
C GLY A 353 21.89 5.82 6.42
N ALA A 354 20.74 5.17 6.19
CA ALA A 354 19.58 5.78 5.57
C ALA A 354 18.30 4.99 5.89
N PHE A 355 17.14 5.63 5.73
CA PHE A 355 15.83 5.03 5.97
C PHE A 355 14.93 5.13 4.74
N ASN A 356 14.23 4.05 4.43
CA ASN A 356 13.02 4.12 3.61
C ASN A 356 11.82 4.50 4.48
N ARG A 357 10.67 4.72 3.84
CA ARG A 357 9.45 5.16 4.54
C ARG A 357 9.00 4.12 5.58
N PRO A 358 8.83 4.51 6.86
CA PRO A 358 8.29 3.63 7.89
C PRO A 358 6.78 3.45 7.73
N VAL A 359 6.27 2.34 8.26
CA VAL A 359 4.84 2.05 8.39
C VAL A 359 4.50 1.75 9.84
N VAL A 360 3.25 1.99 10.25
CA VAL A 360 2.76 1.72 11.61
C VAL A 360 1.43 0.96 11.59
N ASN A 361 1.29 -0.08 12.43
CA ASN A 361 0.04 -0.84 12.55
C ASN A 361 -0.85 -0.32 13.70
N ALA A 362 -2.07 -0.85 13.81
CA ALA A 362 -3.04 -0.50 14.85
C ALA A 362 -2.56 -0.77 16.30
N SER A 363 -1.55 -1.61 16.49
CA SER A 363 -0.93 -1.90 17.80
C SER A 363 0.21 -0.93 18.15
N GLY A 364 0.58 -0.04 17.23
CA GLY A 364 1.70 0.88 17.38
C GLY A 364 3.06 0.26 17.07
N ASP A 365 3.10 -0.95 16.51
CA ASP A 365 4.33 -1.51 15.96
C ASP A 365 4.71 -0.78 14.67
N ILE A 366 5.99 -0.51 14.52
CA ILE A 366 6.58 0.26 13.42
C ILE A 366 7.52 -0.66 12.66
N ALA A 367 7.44 -0.66 11.34
CA ALA A 367 8.37 -1.38 10.47
C ALA A 367 8.95 -0.47 9.40
N PHE A 368 10.20 -0.72 9.00
CA PHE A 368 10.86 0.01 7.92
C PHE A 368 11.99 -0.82 7.31
N SER A 369 12.31 -0.55 6.05
CA SER A 369 13.60 -0.93 5.49
C SER A 369 14.57 0.25 5.55
N GLY A 370 15.87 -0.05 5.55
CA GLY A 370 16.91 0.97 5.64
C GLY A 370 18.26 0.41 5.22
N PHE A 371 19.24 1.31 5.19
CA PHE A 371 20.62 1.01 4.82
C PHE A 371 21.54 1.26 6.01
N LEU A 372 22.63 0.51 6.07
CA LEU A 372 23.67 0.59 7.08
C LEU A 372 24.84 1.43 6.59
N GLN A 373 25.61 1.98 7.54
CA GLN A 373 26.84 2.71 7.26
C GLN A 373 27.93 2.36 8.27
N ASN A 374 29.13 2.89 7.99
CA ASN A 374 30.26 3.00 8.91
C ASN A 374 30.62 1.74 9.70
N GLU A 375 31.14 0.68 9.05
CA GLU A 375 31.94 -0.35 9.75
C GLU A 375 32.86 -1.12 8.81
N ASN A 376 33.89 -1.73 9.39
CA ASN A 376 34.60 -2.84 8.74
C ASN A 376 33.59 -3.98 8.58
N ASN A 377 33.17 -4.29 7.35
CA ASN A 377 32.20 -5.35 6.94
C ASN A 377 30.81 -4.88 6.49
N VAL A 378 30.57 -3.57 6.33
CA VAL A 378 29.39 -3.07 5.59
C VAL A 378 29.82 -2.73 4.15
N PHE A 379 29.19 -3.39 3.19
CA PHE A 379 29.40 -3.27 1.74
C PHE A 379 28.04 -3.09 1.05
N SER A 380 28.06 -2.64 -0.21
CA SER A 380 26.84 -2.38 -1.00
C SER A 380 25.97 -3.60 -1.33
N PHE A 381 26.34 -4.79 -0.86
CA PHE A 381 25.58 -6.03 -1.05
C PHE A 381 25.06 -6.61 0.28
N ASN A 382 25.38 -5.96 1.42
CA ASN A 382 25.00 -6.40 2.76
C ASN A 382 24.59 -5.22 3.68
N ASP A 383 24.32 -4.06 3.08
CA ASP A 383 24.01 -2.82 3.78
C ASP A 383 22.51 -2.61 3.95
N GLY A 384 21.64 -3.32 3.24
CA GLY A 384 20.20 -3.26 3.45
C GLY A 384 19.66 -4.18 4.56
N GLY A 385 18.57 -3.74 5.18
CA GLY A 385 17.81 -4.56 6.13
C GLY A 385 16.37 -4.11 6.32
N ILE A 386 15.60 -4.94 7.02
CA ILE A 386 14.25 -4.66 7.50
C ILE A 386 14.28 -4.71 9.02
N TRP A 387 13.77 -3.67 9.68
CA TRP A 387 13.60 -3.61 11.12
C TRP A 387 12.13 -3.43 11.47
N ALA A 388 11.74 -3.95 12.63
CA ALA A 388 10.44 -3.70 13.21
C ALA A 388 10.52 -3.54 14.74
N THR A 389 9.69 -2.67 15.31
CA THR A 389 9.51 -2.61 16.75
C THR A 389 8.58 -3.73 17.19
N ARG A 390 8.95 -4.46 18.23
CA ARG A 390 8.10 -5.45 18.88
C ARG A 390 8.11 -5.27 20.36
N ASN A 391 6.91 -5.18 20.95
CA ASN A 391 6.77 -4.91 22.38
C ASN A 391 7.60 -3.68 22.81
N GLY A 392 7.67 -2.67 21.93
CA GLY A 392 8.45 -1.44 22.14
C GLY A 392 9.97 -1.55 21.90
N VAL A 393 10.49 -2.69 21.42
CA VAL A 393 11.93 -2.88 21.15
C VAL A 393 12.17 -3.01 19.65
N LEU A 394 13.07 -2.20 19.11
CA LEU A 394 13.48 -2.29 17.70
C LEU A 394 14.38 -3.51 17.47
N GLN A 395 14.02 -4.34 16.49
CA GLN A 395 14.72 -5.59 16.15
C GLN A 395 14.97 -5.68 14.65
N LEU A 396 16.11 -6.28 14.28
CA LEU A 396 16.39 -6.67 12.89
C LEU A 396 15.55 -7.90 12.54
N ILE A 397 14.86 -7.81 11.40
CA ILE A 397 14.03 -8.88 10.86
C ILE A 397 14.80 -9.63 9.80
N ALA A 398 15.26 -8.93 8.77
CA ALA A 398 16.01 -9.50 7.65
C ALA A 398 17.16 -8.56 7.26
N ARG A 399 18.26 -9.11 6.77
CA ARG A 399 19.42 -8.36 6.27
C ARG A 399 19.91 -8.96 4.96
N GLU A 400 20.42 -8.13 4.08
CA GLU A 400 21.09 -8.57 2.86
C GLU A 400 22.34 -9.40 3.21
N ASP A 401 22.75 -10.29 2.30
CA ASP A 401 23.87 -11.24 2.49
C ASP A 401 23.64 -12.19 3.69
N ARG A 402 22.37 -12.48 3.99
CA ARG A 402 21.94 -13.48 4.98
C ARG A 402 20.89 -14.40 4.38
N ASP A 403 20.82 -15.59 4.98
CA ASP A 403 19.91 -16.66 4.57
C ASP A 403 18.51 -16.12 4.30
N ALA A 404 17.99 -16.42 3.11
CA ALA A 404 16.63 -16.20 2.70
C ALA A 404 15.85 -17.50 2.91
N PRO A 405 15.07 -17.63 4.01
CA PRO A 405 14.50 -18.92 4.37
C PRO A 405 13.55 -19.45 3.29
N GLY A 406 13.54 -20.78 3.15
CA GLY A 406 12.73 -21.48 2.15
C GLY A 406 13.34 -21.55 0.73
N THR A 407 14.52 -20.97 0.50
CA THR A 407 15.13 -20.90 -0.85
C THR A 407 16.18 -21.98 -1.16
N GLY A 408 16.47 -22.86 -0.20
CA GLY A 408 17.54 -23.87 -0.36
C GLY A 408 18.94 -23.29 -0.14
N GLY A 409 19.07 -22.22 0.65
CA GLY A 409 20.35 -21.61 1.05
C GLY A 409 20.77 -20.40 0.23
N ALA A 410 19.86 -19.76 -0.50
CA ALA A 410 20.16 -18.47 -1.12
C ALA A 410 20.12 -17.35 -0.08
N ASP A 411 20.84 -16.26 -0.35
CA ASP A 411 20.87 -15.09 0.53
C ASP A 411 20.04 -13.94 -0.04
N PHE A 412 19.48 -13.11 0.85
CA PHE A 412 18.80 -11.87 0.47
C PHE A 412 19.76 -10.87 -0.19
N ASN A 413 19.26 -10.09 -1.14
CA ASN A 413 20.03 -9.08 -1.86
C ASN A 413 19.42 -7.68 -1.83
N ILE A 414 18.15 -7.48 -2.20
CA ILE A 414 17.50 -6.16 -2.14
C ILE A 414 16.10 -6.33 -1.59
N PHE A 415 15.73 -5.53 -0.59
CA PHE A 415 14.39 -5.54 0.00
C PHE A 415 13.45 -4.51 -0.65
N GLY A 416 12.21 -4.93 -0.87
CA GLY A 416 11.07 -4.02 -1.06
C GLY A 416 10.60 -3.41 0.27
N ALA A 417 9.67 -2.47 0.20
CA ALA A 417 9.07 -1.89 1.39
C ALA A 417 8.27 -2.96 2.17
N PRO A 418 8.47 -3.09 3.50
CA PRO A 418 7.66 -3.98 4.30
C PRO A 418 6.22 -3.46 4.40
N SER A 419 5.27 -4.39 4.40
CA SER A 419 3.88 -4.17 4.83
C SER A 419 3.69 -4.84 6.18
N LEU A 420 2.88 -4.24 7.06
CA LEU A 420 2.67 -4.67 8.44
C LEU A 420 1.17 -4.83 8.68
N ASN A 421 0.73 -5.95 9.25
CA ASN A 421 -0.67 -6.16 9.65
C ASN A 421 -0.91 -5.73 11.12
N ALA A 422 -2.16 -5.78 11.58
CA ALA A 422 -2.51 -5.38 12.95
C ALA A 422 -1.91 -6.28 14.05
N LEU A 423 -1.51 -7.51 13.71
CA LEU A 423 -0.89 -8.47 14.62
C LEU A 423 0.63 -8.27 14.77
N GLY A 424 1.25 -7.48 13.89
CA GLY A 424 2.70 -7.28 13.86
C GLY A 424 3.43 -8.15 12.83
N ASP A 425 2.69 -8.94 12.04
CA ASP A 425 3.26 -9.76 10.97
C ASP A 425 3.62 -8.90 9.76
N LEU A 426 4.69 -9.30 9.10
CA LEU A 426 5.27 -8.57 7.98
C LEU A 426 5.09 -9.35 6.67
N SER A 427 4.90 -8.62 5.58
CA SER A 427 5.13 -9.13 4.23
C SER A 427 6.06 -8.20 3.47
N PHE A 428 7.00 -8.77 2.73
CA PHE A 428 7.91 -8.00 1.89
C PHE A 428 8.35 -8.82 0.69
N SER A 429 8.60 -8.14 -0.43
CA SER A 429 9.32 -8.72 -1.56
C SER A 429 10.82 -8.56 -1.36
N ALA A 430 11.63 -9.50 -1.86
CA ALA A 430 13.07 -9.32 -1.94
C ALA A 430 13.66 -9.99 -3.19
N SER A 431 14.81 -9.48 -3.65
CA SER A 431 15.67 -10.21 -4.57
C SER A 431 16.68 -11.08 -3.80
N LEU A 432 17.24 -12.07 -4.49
CA LEU A 432 18.25 -12.97 -3.97
C LEU A 432 19.60 -12.71 -4.63
N GLN A 433 20.69 -13.01 -3.93
CA GLN A 433 22.05 -12.90 -4.48
C GLN A 433 22.21 -13.86 -5.65
N THR A 434 22.63 -13.36 -6.82
CA THR A 434 22.82 -14.17 -8.02
C THR A 434 24.25 -14.69 -8.14
N GLY A 435 24.42 -15.87 -8.72
CA GLY A 435 25.74 -16.49 -8.94
C GLY A 435 26.15 -17.47 -7.84
N GLU A 436 25.36 -17.59 -6.79
CA GLU A 436 25.56 -18.52 -5.68
C GLU A 436 24.30 -19.39 -5.48
N ASN A 437 24.47 -20.60 -4.92
CA ASN A 437 23.37 -21.49 -4.53
C ASN A 437 22.30 -21.74 -5.62
N GLY A 438 22.71 -21.74 -6.89
CA GLY A 438 21.82 -21.96 -8.04
C GLY A 438 20.91 -20.78 -8.37
N VAL A 439 21.16 -19.60 -7.81
CA VAL A 439 20.35 -18.40 -8.06
C VAL A 439 20.85 -17.65 -9.29
N ASP A 440 19.95 -17.37 -10.22
CA ASP A 440 20.20 -16.54 -11.39
C ASP A 440 18.99 -15.65 -11.72
N SER A 441 19.06 -14.89 -12.82
CA SER A 441 17.99 -13.98 -13.22
C SER A 441 16.62 -14.62 -13.43
N SER A 442 16.54 -15.95 -13.57
CA SER A 442 15.30 -16.70 -13.73
C SER A 442 14.64 -17.07 -12.40
N ASN A 443 15.31 -16.97 -11.25
CA ASN A 443 14.78 -17.42 -9.95
C ASN A 443 15.17 -16.55 -8.73
N ASN A 444 15.61 -15.31 -8.98
CA ASN A 444 16.22 -14.41 -7.99
C ASN A 444 15.27 -13.46 -7.26
N SER A 445 13.97 -13.79 -7.13
CA SER A 445 13.04 -12.94 -6.39
C SER A 445 11.93 -13.75 -5.73
N GLY A 446 11.39 -13.22 -4.63
CA GLY A 446 10.31 -13.86 -3.89
C GLY A 446 9.47 -12.87 -3.09
N ILE A 447 8.38 -13.40 -2.51
CA ILE A 447 7.62 -12.75 -1.46
C ILE A 447 7.76 -13.60 -0.20
N TRP A 448 8.13 -12.96 0.90
CA TRP A 448 8.16 -13.57 2.22
C TRP A 448 7.05 -12.97 3.07
N ALA A 449 6.51 -13.82 3.93
CA ALA A 449 5.78 -13.41 5.10
C ALA A 449 6.60 -13.77 6.34
N TYR A 450 6.51 -12.94 7.35
CA TYR A 450 7.19 -13.15 8.61
C TYR A 450 6.17 -12.99 9.74
N SER A 451 6.03 -14.03 10.57
CA SER A 451 5.09 -14.04 11.68
C SER A 451 5.78 -13.59 12.96
N SER A 452 5.22 -12.54 13.56
CA SER A 452 5.74 -11.94 14.79
C SER A 452 5.55 -12.83 16.01
N PHE A 453 4.61 -13.79 15.95
CA PHE A 453 4.25 -14.66 17.05
C PHE A 453 5.25 -15.81 17.24
N ASP A 454 5.65 -16.48 16.16
CA ASP A 454 6.53 -17.66 16.18
C ASP A 454 7.96 -17.38 15.69
N ASP A 455 8.24 -16.12 15.31
CA ASP A 455 9.55 -15.69 14.80
C ASP A 455 9.97 -16.47 13.53
N GLU A 456 9.00 -16.79 12.68
CA GLU A 456 9.21 -17.63 11.51
C GLU A 456 9.01 -16.88 10.17
N PHE A 457 9.91 -17.13 9.23
CA PHE A 457 9.76 -16.75 7.83
C PHE A 457 9.06 -17.84 7.04
N LYS A 458 8.12 -17.44 6.18
CA LYS A 458 7.54 -18.30 5.16
C LYS A 458 7.75 -17.67 3.80
N LEU A 459 8.44 -18.40 2.92
CA LEU A 459 8.50 -18.09 1.50
C LEU A 459 7.11 -18.38 0.89
N ILE A 460 6.42 -17.32 0.48
CA ILE A 460 5.08 -17.40 -0.09
C ILE A 460 5.16 -17.87 -1.55
N VAL A 461 5.99 -17.20 -2.35
CA VAL A 461 6.24 -17.53 -3.75
C VAL A 461 7.65 -17.09 -4.12
N ARG A 462 8.27 -17.83 -5.04
CA ARG A 462 9.57 -17.49 -5.62
C ARG A 462 9.48 -17.56 -7.14
N LYS A 463 10.12 -16.61 -7.82
CA LYS A 463 10.36 -16.69 -9.25
C LYS A 463 11.12 -18.00 -9.56
N GLY A 464 10.76 -18.68 -10.64
CA GLY A 464 11.31 -19.97 -11.03
C GLY A 464 10.58 -21.18 -10.47
N ASP A 465 9.79 -21.03 -9.40
CA ASP A 465 9.01 -22.14 -8.84
C ASP A 465 7.80 -22.48 -9.72
N LEU A 466 7.36 -23.74 -9.65
CA LEU A 466 6.08 -24.16 -10.20
C LEU A 466 4.93 -23.69 -9.28
N PHE A 467 3.85 -23.23 -9.87
CA PHE A 467 2.65 -22.78 -9.16
C PHE A 467 1.41 -23.33 -9.85
N ASP A 468 0.51 -23.91 -9.07
CA ASP A 468 -0.77 -24.44 -9.55
C ASP A 468 -1.77 -23.29 -9.75
N ILE A 469 -2.16 -23.06 -11.00
CA ILE A 469 -3.13 -22.03 -11.36
C ILE A 469 -4.57 -22.57 -11.49
N SER A 470 -4.79 -23.85 -11.16
CA SER A 470 -6.13 -24.45 -11.16
C SER A 470 -6.98 -23.93 -9.99
N GLN A 471 -8.28 -23.76 -10.23
CA GLN A 471 -9.27 -23.56 -9.16
C GLN A 471 -9.82 -24.89 -8.62
N ASP A 472 -9.63 -25.99 -9.35
CA ASP A 472 -10.08 -27.31 -8.93
C ASP A 472 -8.95 -28.01 -8.17
N PRO A 473 -9.10 -28.27 -6.86
CA PRO A 473 -8.07 -28.94 -6.06
C PRO A 473 -7.76 -30.37 -6.52
N MET A 474 -8.60 -30.96 -7.39
CA MET A 474 -8.40 -32.30 -7.95
C MET A 474 -7.63 -32.29 -9.27
N ILE A 475 -7.43 -31.13 -9.89
CA ILE A 475 -6.75 -30.96 -11.17
C ILE A 475 -5.60 -30.00 -10.95
N SER A 476 -4.37 -30.44 -11.21
CA SER A 476 -3.23 -29.53 -11.18
C SER A 476 -2.94 -28.94 -12.55
N ASP A 477 -2.73 -27.63 -12.57
CA ASP A 477 -2.28 -26.87 -13.72
C ASP A 477 -1.03 -26.07 -13.35
N PHE A 478 0.14 -26.72 -13.40
CA PHE A 478 1.38 -26.08 -12.98
C PHE A 478 1.96 -25.16 -14.06
N ARG A 479 2.40 -23.98 -13.63
CA ARG A 479 3.11 -22.99 -14.43
C ARG A 479 4.34 -22.48 -13.69
N THR A 480 5.41 -22.19 -14.42
CA THR A 480 6.63 -21.61 -13.84
C THR A 480 6.46 -20.12 -13.66
N ILE A 481 6.67 -19.61 -12.46
CA ILE A 481 6.63 -18.18 -12.16
C ILE A 481 7.80 -17.49 -12.87
N SER A 482 7.50 -16.56 -13.78
CA SER A 482 8.50 -15.74 -14.49
C SER A 482 8.60 -14.33 -13.91
N GLY A 483 7.60 -13.87 -13.17
CA GLY A 483 7.57 -12.54 -12.56
C GLY A 483 6.65 -12.43 -11.36
N ILE A 484 7.02 -11.56 -10.42
CA ILE A 484 6.19 -11.14 -9.28
C ILE A 484 5.88 -9.65 -9.49
N LEU A 485 4.61 -9.35 -9.77
CA LEU A 485 4.18 -8.02 -10.23
C LEU A 485 3.78 -7.08 -9.08
N GLY A 486 3.72 -7.61 -7.86
CA GLY A 486 3.45 -6.87 -6.63
C GLY A 486 2.67 -7.68 -5.61
N SER A 487 2.66 -7.18 -4.39
CA SER A 487 1.89 -7.74 -3.27
C SER A 487 1.37 -6.66 -2.35
N SER A 488 0.38 -7.03 -1.54
CA SER A 488 -0.25 -6.17 -0.57
C SER A 488 -0.87 -6.98 0.56
N LEU A 489 -0.62 -6.55 1.79
CA LEU A 489 -1.09 -7.19 3.02
C LEU A 489 -2.24 -6.39 3.64
N SER A 490 -3.27 -7.08 4.10
CA SER A 490 -4.34 -6.51 4.94
C SER A 490 -4.04 -6.64 6.42
N ASP A 491 -4.77 -5.91 7.25
CA ASP A 491 -4.66 -5.93 8.71
C ASP A 491 -4.96 -7.30 9.34
N THR A 492 -5.72 -8.17 8.68
CA THR A 492 -6.02 -9.54 9.13
C THR A 492 -5.04 -10.58 8.62
N GLY A 493 -4.02 -10.18 7.86
CA GLY A 493 -3.03 -11.08 7.32
C GLY A 493 -3.38 -11.66 5.94
N LEU A 494 -4.46 -11.24 5.27
CA LEU A 494 -4.65 -11.62 3.87
C LEU A 494 -3.62 -10.91 2.98
N LEU A 495 -2.83 -11.70 2.26
CA LEU A 495 -1.87 -11.27 1.27
C LEU A 495 -2.42 -11.49 -0.13
N VAL A 496 -2.64 -10.41 -0.87
CA VAL A 496 -2.96 -10.43 -2.31
C VAL A 496 -1.69 -10.17 -3.09
N PHE A 497 -1.43 -10.94 -4.13
CA PHE A 497 -0.25 -10.81 -4.96
C PHE A 497 -0.54 -11.17 -6.42
N ARG A 498 0.33 -10.68 -7.31
CA ARG A 498 0.21 -10.87 -8.75
C ARG A 498 1.43 -11.56 -9.30
N LEU A 499 1.19 -12.56 -10.15
CA LEU A 499 2.24 -13.35 -10.80
C LEU A 499 2.15 -13.25 -12.32
N GLU A 500 3.31 -13.35 -12.95
CA GLU A 500 3.47 -13.62 -14.37
C GLU A 500 4.12 -15.01 -14.52
N PHE A 501 3.72 -15.75 -15.55
CA PHE A 501 4.19 -17.10 -15.83
C PHE A 501 5.00 -17.16 -17.14
N SER A 502 5.81 -18.21 -17.30
CA SER A 502 6.70 -18.38 -18.45
C SER A 502 5.99 -18.55 -19.80
N ASP A 503 4.71 -18.88 -19.79
CA ASP A 503 3.83 -18.95 -20.97
C ASP A 503 3.11 -17.63 -21.28
N GLY A 504 3.40 -16.57 -20.51
CA GLY A 504 2.80 -15.23 -20.67
C GLY A 504 1.47 -15.05 -19.94
N ILE A 505 0.96 -16.07 -19.25
CA ILE A 505 -0.23 -15.92 -18.39
C ILE A 505 0.11 -15.00 -17.23
N GLN A 506 -0.84 -14.15 -16.84
CA GLN A 506 -0.80 -13.45 -15.56
C GLN A 506 -1.95 -13.88 -14.67
N GLY A 507 -1.77 -13.73 -13.36
CA GLY A 507 -2.81 -14.05 -12.40
C GLY A 507 -2.79 -13.18 -11.15
N VAL A 508 -3.97 -13.01 -10.57
CA VAL A 508 -4.19 -12.43 -9.25
C VAL A 508 -4.52 -13.55 -8.27
N PHE A 509 -3.78 -13.61 -7.18
CA PHE A 509 -3.89 -14.67 -6.17
C PHE A 509 -3.96 -14.07 -4.78
N SER A 510 -4.47 -14.86 -3.83
CA SER A 510 -4.39 -14.52 -2.42
C SER A 510 -4.02 -15.72 -1.55
N THR A 511 -3.48 -15.43 -0.38
CA THR A 511 -3.24 -16.38 0.69
C THR A 511 -3.34 -15.67 2.03
N SER A 512 -3.65 -16.39 3.10
CA SER A 512 -3.49 -15.83 4.45
C SER A 512 -2.04 -16.00 4.87
N VAL A 513 -1.39 -14.88 5.23
CA VAL A 513 -0.15 -14.90 6.02
C VAL A 513 -0.46 -15.72 7.26
N PRO A 514 0.23 -16.85 7.46
CA PRO A 514 -0.14 -17.76 8.52
C PRO A 514 0.18 -17.13 9.87
N SER A 515 -0.87 -16.71 10.58
CA SER A 515 -0.85 -16.66 12.04
C SER A 515 -1.05 -18.09 12.56
N PRO A 516 -0.39 -18.50 13.66
CA PRO A 516 -0.54 -19.86 14.15
C PRO A 516 -1.92 -20.06 14.78
N SER A 517 -2.89 -20.60 14.01
CA SER A 517 -3.95 -21.52 14.48
C SER A 517 -4.99 -21.89 13.41
N SER A 518 -4.60 -22.45 12.26
CA SER A 518 -5.51 -23.38 11.54
C SER A 518 -5.48 -24.78 12.18
N ALA A 519 -4.51 -25.08 13.06
CA ALA A 519 -4.39 -26.36 13.75
C ALA A 519 -5.00 -26.41 15.18
N THR A 520 -5.17 -25.28 15.86
CA THR A 520 -5.57 -25.24 17.30
C THR A 520 -6.99 -24.76 17.58
N ALA A 521 -7.71 -24.18 16.61
CA ALA A 521 -9.10 -23.76 16.79
C ALA A 521 -10.11 -24.93 16.84
N LEU A 522 -9.71 -26.16 16.46
CA LEU A 522 -10.59 -27.33 16.43
C LEU A 522 -10.71 -28.08 17.77
N ILE A 523 -9.89 -27.77 18.79
CA ILE A 523 -9.90 -28.52 20.07
C ILE A 523 -10.70 -27.81 21.17
N ALA A 524 -10.93 -26.50 21.07
CA ALA A 524 -11.69 -25.74 22.08
C ALA A 524 -13.23 -25.90 21.96
N SER A 525 -13.76 -26.35 20.82
CA SER A 525 -15.20 -26.49 20.59
C SER A 525 -15.76 -27.91 20.80
N VAL A 526 -14.91 -28.93 21.00
CA VAL A 526 -15.33 -30.31 21.29
C VAL A 526 -15.29 -30.65 22.79
N GLY A 527 -14.55 -29.89 23.61
CA GLY A 527 -14.41 -30.12 25.06
C GLY A 527 -15.55 -29.60 25.95
N ALA A 528 -16.41 -28.72 25.44
CA ALA A 528 -17.48 -28.08 26.23
C ALA A 528 -18.84 -28.83 26.22
N LEU A 529 -18.95 -29.95 25.49
CA LEU A 529 -20.21 -30.68 25.30
C LEU A 529 -20.33 -32.02 26.06
N THR A 530 -19.35 -32.43 26.86
CA THR A 530 -19.38 -33.72 27.59
C THR A 530 -19.24 -33.65 29.11
N LEU A 531 -19.39 -32.48 29.74
CA LEU A 531 -19.44 -32.33 31.20
C LEU A 531 -20.69 -31.60 31.70
N ARG A 532 -21.88 -32.09 31.33
CA ARG A 532 -23.10 -31.75 32.08
C ARG A 532 -24.18 -32.85 32.00
N ARG A 533 -23.92 -33.99 32.65
CA ARG A 533 -24.98 -34.90 33.17
C ARG A 533 -24.44 -35.90 34.19
N ARG A 534 -24.41 -35.50 35.46
CA ARG A 534 -24.60 -36.38 36.63
C ARG A 534 -25.17 -35.57 37.79
N ARG A 535 -26.49 -35.60 37.93
CA ARG A 535 -27.23 -35.78 39.18
C ARG A 535 -28.55 -36.42 38.84
#